data_AF-A0A2G9T5B8-F1
#
_entry.id   AF-A0A2G9T5B8-F1
#
_cell.length_a   1.000
_cell.length_b   1.000
_cell.length_c   1.000
_cell.angle_alpha   90.00
_cell.angle_beta   90.00
_cell.angle_gamma   90.00
#
_symmetry.space_group_name_H-M   'P 1'
#
loop_
_entity.id
_entity.type
_entity.pdbx_description
1 polymer ?
#
loop_
_entity_poly.entity_id
_entity_poly.type
_entity_poly.pdbx_seq_one_letter_code
_entity_poly.pdbx_strand_id
1 'polypeptide(L)' 'MGVIVGTGTNACYMEKLERVPKLKGEWENDGFPPEMIINMEWGAFGDDGSINFVVTEYDKYIDSSSINPRKQL' A
#
# COMPACT_ATOMS: atom_id res chain seq x y z
N MET A 1 -6.88 -4.55 -11.93
CA MET A 1 -6.77 -3.85 -10.62
C MET A 1 -8.00 -4.15 -9.81
N GLY A 2 -7.84 -4.35 -8.51
CA GLY A 2 -8.92 -4.35 -7.53
C GLY A 2 -8.74 -3.15 -6.60
N VAL A 3 -9.84 -2.47 -6.25
CA VAL A 3 -9.81 -1.31 -5.35
C VAL A 3 -10.95 -1.46 -4.35
N ILE A 4 -10.65 -1.17 -3.09
CA ILE A 4 -11.62 -1.09 -2.00
C ILE A 4 -11.75 0.38 -1.61
N VAL A 5 -12.97 0.90 -1.59
CA VAL A 5 -13.31 2.22 -1.06
C VAL A 5 -14.51 2.05 -0.13
N GLY A 6 -14.26 2.12 1.17
CA GLY A 6 -15.27 1.97 2.21
C GLY A 6 -14.78 2.57 3.52
N THR A 7 -14.95 1.86 4.64
CA THR A 7 -14.39 2.28 5.93
C THR A 7 -12.87 2.49 5.89
N GLY A 8 -12.18 1.79 4.99
CA GLY A 8 -10.80 2.05 4.61
C GLY A 8 -10.62 2.03 3.09
N THR A 9 -9.38 2.23 2.65
CA THR A 9 -9.00 2.18 1.24
C THR A 9 -7.81 1.25 1.04
N ASN A 10 -7.86 0.42 0.01
CA ASN A 10 -6.72 -0.39 -0.44
C ASN A 10 -6.82 -0.71 -1.94
N ALA A 11 -5.70 -1.09 -2.57
CA ALA A 11 -5.67 -1.56 -3.94
C ALA A 11 -4.71 -2.73 -4.15
N CYS A 12 -5.03 -3.52 -5.17
CA CYS A 12 -4.16 -4.56 -5.70
C CYS A 12 -4.13 -4.55 -7.23
N TYR A 13 -3.04 -5.07 -7.79
CA TYR A 13 -2.88 -5.15 -9.24
C TYR A 13 -2.04 -6.36 -9.63
N MET A 14 -2.10 -6.75 -10.92
CA MET A 14 -1.24 -7.80 -11.46
C MET A 14 0.12 -7.19 -11.80
N GLU A 15 1.19 -7.71 -11.19
CA GLU A 15 2.57 -7.29 -11.43
C GLU A 15 3.37 -8.43 -12.05
N LYS A 16 4.33 -8.08 -12.90
CA LYS A 16 5.30 -9.04 -13.43
C LYS A 16 6.34 -9.36 -12.38
N LEU A 17 6.61 -10.65 -12.16
CA LEU A 17 7.58 -11.09 -11.16
C LEU A 17 9.02 -10.62 -11.46
N GLU A 18 9.35 -10.35 -12.73
CA GLU A 18 10.62 -9.71 -13.13
C GLU A 18 10.83 -8.32 -12.49
N ARG A 19 9.76 -7.65 -12.07
CA ARG A 19 9.75 -6.32 -11.45
C ARG A 19 9.62 -6.37 -9.93
N VAL A 20 9.68 -7.55 -9.33
CA VAL A 20 9.61 -7.75 -7.87
C VAL A 20 10.96 -8.25 -7.36
N PRO A 21 11.94 -7.36 -7.06
CA PRO A 21 13.29 -7.76 -6.67
C PRO A 21 13.31 -8.66 -5.42
N LYS A 22 12.30 -8.54 -4.56
CA LYS A 22 12.16 -9.33 -3.33
C LYS A 22 11.98 -10.83 -3.58
N LEU A 23 11.52 -11.23 -4.77
CA LEU A 23 11.26 -12.63 -5.14
C LEU A 23 12.27 -13.15 -6.18
N LYS A 24 13.31 -12.38 -6.51
CA LYS A 24 14.27 -12.77 -7.54
C LYS A 24 14.93 -14.11 -7.21
N GLY A 25 14.90 -15.05 -8.15
CA GLY A 25 15.43 -16.40 -7.99
C GLY A 25 14.45 -17.43 -7.42
N GLU A 26 13.26 -17.01 -6.99
CA GLU A 26 12.27 -17.89 -6.35
C GLU A 26 11.17 -18.37 -7.31
N TRP A 27 10.89 -17.62 -8.38
CA TRP A 27 9.74 -17.86 -9.27
C TRP A 27 10.15 -18.37 -10.66
N GLU A 28 11.41 -18.26 -11.05
CA GLU A 28 11.84 -18.52 -12.42
C GLU A 28 11.73 -19.99 -12.85
N ASN A 29 11.64 -20.93 -11.89
CA ASN A 29 11.58 -22.38 -12.13
C ASN A 29 10.41 -23.07 -11.42
N ASP A 30 9.43 -22.33 -10.92
CA ASP A 30 8.32 -22.88 -10.12
C ASP A 30 7.19 -23.48 -10.98
N GLY A 31 7.18 -23.20 -12.29
CA GLY A 31 6.19 -23.67 -13.25
C GLY A 31 4.88 -22.86 -13.27
N PHE A 32 4.80 -21.77 -12.52
CA PHE A 32 3.65 -20.86 -12.48
C PHE A 32 3.80 -19.70 -13.48
N PRO A 33 2.70 -18.97 -13.78
CA PRO A 33 2.79 -17.77 -14.60
C PRO A 33 3.73 -16.72 -13.98
N PRO A 34 4.48 -15.94 -14.79
CA PRO A 34 5.44 -14.95 -14.32
C PRO A 34 4.78 -13.65 -13.81
N GLU A 35 3.56 -13.75 -13.29
CA GLU A 35 2.72 -12.65 -12.83
C GLU A 35 2.09 -13.00 -11.49
N MET A 36 2.00 -12.01 -10.59
CA MET A 36 1.44 -12.16 -9.26
C MET A 36 0.58 -10.95 -8.90
N ILE A 37 -0.51 -11.17 -8.17
CA ILE A 37 -1.29 -10.08 -7.61
C ILE A 37 -0.53 -9.47 -6.43
N ILE A 38 -0.15 -8.20 -6.56
CA ILE A 38 0.46 -7.42 -5.48
C ILE A 38 -0.63 -6.64 -4.76
N ASN A 39 -0.76 -6.90 -3.46
CA ASN A 39 -1.49 -6.05 -2.54
C ASN A 39 -0.59 -4.88 -2.12
N MET A 40 -1.02 -3.65 -2.39
CA MET A 40 -0.19 -2.47 -2.18
C MET A 40 -0.12 -2.05 -0.72
N GLU A 41 -1.14 -2.37 0.08
CA GLU A 41 -1.32 -1.83 1.44
C GLU A 41 -1.15 -0.30 1.46
N TRP A 42 -1.76 0.38 0.47
CA TRP A 42 -1.50 1.81 0.24
C TRP A 42 -2.07 2.74 1.31
N GLY A 43 -2.79 2.20 2.29
CA GLY A 43 -3.35 2.97 3.40
C GLY A 43 -2.27 3.53 4.33
N ALA A 44 -1.05 3.00 4.27
CA ALA A 44 0.13 3.52 4.97
C ALA A 44 0.97 4.50 4.12
N PHE A 45 0.50 4.86 2.93
CA PHE A 45 1.22 5.79 2.06
C PHE A 45 1.23 7.19 2.69
N GLY A 46 2.43 7.71 2.98
CA GLY A 46 2.60 9.00 3.64
C GLY A 46 2.98 8.92 5.12
N ASP A 47 2.99 7.73 5.74
CA ASP A 47 3.40 7.53 7.14
C ASP A 47 4.84 7.99 7.42
N ASP A 48 5.69 8.04 6.39
CA ASP A 48 7.06 8.56 6.44
C ASP A 48 7.15 10.09 6.34
N GLY A 49 6.01 10.77 6.20
CA GLY A 49 5.89 12.21 6.04
C GLY A 49 6.08 12.71 4.60
N SER A 50 6.19 11.82 3.61
CA SER A 50 6.38 12.19 2.19
C SER A 50 5.24 13.05 1.62
N ILE A 51 4.04 12.97 2.19
CA ILE A 51 2.86 13.73 1.76
C ILE A 51 2.47 14.87 2.71
N ASN A 52 3.33 15.23 3.68
CA ASN A 52 3.01 16.28 4.66
C ASN A 52 2.66 17.65 4.04
N PHE A 53 3.04 17.87 2.78
CA PHE A 53 2.71 19.09 2.03
C PHE A 53 1.22 19.21 1.64
N VAL A 54 0.45 18.11 1.67
CA VAL A 54 -1.02 18.12 1.50
C VAL A 54 -1.80 17.96 2.80
N VAL A 55 -1.13 17.58 3.89
CA VAL A 55 -1.75 17.34 5.21
C VAL A 55 -2.11 18.65 5.88
N THR A 56 -3.35 18.76 6.34
CA THR A 56 -3.87 19.94 7.05
C THR A 56 -3.87 19.75 8.57
N GLU A 57 -4.15 20.82 9.31
CA GLU A 57 -4.32 20.75 10.76
C GLU A 57 -5.54 19.89 11.17
N TYR A 58 -6.56 19.77 10.32
CA TYR A 58 -7.72 18.93 10.57
C TYR A 58 -7.38 17.44 10.51
N ASP A 59 -6.57 17.04 9.53
CA ASP A 59 -6.12 15.65 9.37
C ASP A 59 -5.30 15.22 10.58
N LYS A 60 -4.37 16.08 11.04
CA LYS A 60 -3.58 15.85 12.26
C LYS A 60 -4.45 15.71 13.50
N TYR A 61 -5.48 16.54 13.63
CA TYR A 61 -6.41 16.47 14.76
C TYR A 61 -7.18 15.15 14.78
N ILE A 62 -7.71 14.74 13.62
CA ILE A 62 -8.44 13.46 13.48
C ILE A 62 -7.51 12.28 13.77
N ASP A 63 -6.32 12.23 13.17
CA ASP A 63 -5.34 11.16 13.39
C ASP A 63 -4.96 11.04 14.87
N SER A 64 -4.66 12.17 15.53
CA SER A 64 -4.30 12.19 16.96
C SER A 64 -5.42 11.71 17.90
N SER A 65 -6.68 11.81 17.44
CA SER A 65 -7.87 11.37 18.19
C SER A 65 -8.35 9.97 17.78
N SER A 66 -7.67 9.33 16.82
CA SER A 66 -8.05 8.03 16.28
C SER A 66 -7.63 6.87 17.18
N ILE A 67 -8.16 5.68 16.89
CA ILE A 67 -7.77 4.44 17.60
C ILE A 67 -6.30 4.09 17.33
N ASN A 68 -5.75 4.46 16.16
CA ASN A 68 -4.39 4.18 15.76
C ASN A 68 -3.66 5.47 15.33
N PRO A 69 -3.21 6.31 16.28
CA PRO A 69 -2.52 7.54 15.96
C PRO A 69 -1.28 7.30 15.09
N ARG A 70 -1.04 8.22 14.15
CA ARG A 70 0.01 8.20 13.11
C ARG A 70 -0.13 7.09 12.08
N LYS A 71 -1.31 6.50 11.96
CA LYS A 71 -1.63 5.44 10.99
C LYS A 71 -3.02 5.61 10.37
N GLN A 72 -3.65 6.77 10.59
CA GLN A 72 -4.99 7.10 10.13
C GLN A 72 -4.99 8.48 9.45
N LEU A 73 -3.83 8.89 8.94
CA LEU A 73 -3.71 10.01 8.00
C LEU A 73 -4.29 9.65 6.63
#